data_AF-A0A4C1YBX1-F1
#
_entry.id   AF-A0A4C1YBX1-F1
#
_cell.length_a   1.000
_cell.length_b   1.000
_cell.length_c   1.000
_cell.angle_alpha   90.00
_cell.angle_beta   90.00
_cell.angle_gamma   90.00
#
_symmetry.space_group_name_H-M   'P 1'
#
loop_
_entity.id
_entity.type
_entity.pdbx_description
1 polymer ?
#
loop_
_entity_poly.entity_id
_entity_poly.type
_entity_poly.pdbx_seq_one_letter_code
_entity_poly.pdbx_strand_id
1 'polypeptide(L)'
;MRYIQMTYPRCMVISRDWEDDVMLALYADDSTYFASSRRADLAAKRIQRVLDQLPEWLDKWRMAVNVSKTAALLTGAKETCPINCA
;
A
#
# COMPACT_ATOMS: atom_id res chain seq x y z
N MET A 1 -10.28 15.60 4.24
CA MET A 1 -9.50 14.59 3.47
C MET A 1 -8.77 15.32 2.36
N ARG A 2 -7.45 15.50 2.47
CA ARG A 2 -6.64 16.03 1.37
C ARG A 2 -6.12 14.82 0.59
N TYR A 3 -6.62 14.66 -0.62
CA TYR A 3 -6.08 13.71 -1.59
C TYR A 3 -4.63 14.13 -1.88
N ILE A 4 -3.67 13.29 -1.51
CA ILE A 4 -2.32 13.41 -2.07
C ILE A 4 -2.45 12.87 -3.50
N GLN A 5 -2.76 13.75 -4.46
CA GLN A 5 -2.47 13.45 -5.84
C GLN A 5 -0.95 13.33 -5.94
N MET A 6 -0.42 12.11 -6.05
CA MET A 6 0.94 11.90 -6.54
C MET A 6 0.94 12.29 -8.02
N THR A 7 1.15 13.58 -8.26
CA THR A 7 1.35 14.14 -9.60
C THR A 7 2.78 13.85 -10.03
N TYR A 8 3.01 12.66 -10.60
CA TYR A 8 4.13 12.42 -11.52
C TYR A 8 3.56 11.78 -12.79
N PRO A 9 3.78 12.35 -13.98
CA PRO A 9 3.01 12.05 -15.19
C PRO A 9 3.34 10.67 -15.82
N ARG A 10 3.89 9.73 -15.05
CA ARG A 10 4.32 8.41 -15.52
C ARG A 10 4.14 7.25 -14.53
N CYS A 11 3.47 7.44 -13.39
CA CYS A 11 3.08 6.31 -12.53
C CYS A 11 1.93 5.55 -13.20
N MET A 12 2.18 4.33 -13.67
CA MET A 12 1.13 3.43 -14.11
C MET A 12 0.55 2.76 -12.86
N VAL A 13 -0.67 3.14 -12.49
CA VAL A 13 -1.46 2.38 -11.50
C VAL A 13 -1.90 1.12 -12.21
N ILE A 14 -1.21 0.00 -11.97
CA ILE A 14 -1.56 -1.27 -12.57
C ILE A 14 -2.42 -2.03 -11.57
N SER A 15 -3.65 -2.27 -12.01
CA SER A 15 -4.71 -3.03 -11.37
C SER A 15 -5.61 -2.29 -10.38
N ARG A 16 -6.86 -2.15 -10.82
CA ARG A 16 -8.04 -1.91 -10.03
C ARG A 16 -8.79 -3.24 -9.95
N ASP A 17 -8.11 -4.29 -9.48
CA ASP A 17 -8.79 -5.55 -9.15
C ASP A 17 -9.42 -5.41 -7.77
N TRP A 18 -10.69 -5.80 -7.71
CA TRP A 18 -11.71 -5.28 -6.81
C TRP A 18 -11.95 -6.21 -5.61
N GLU A 19 -10.97 -7.03 -5.23
CA GLU A 19 -11.19 -8.04 -4.17
C GLU A 19 -10.61 -7.67 -2.79
N ASP A 20 -9.65 -6.73 -2.66
CA ASP A 20 -8.96 -6.52 -1.37
C ASP A 20 -8.76 -5.07 -0.87
N ASP A 21 -9.31 -4.03 -1.52
CA ASP A 21 -9.07 -2.61 -1.15
C ASP A 21 -7.56 -2.26 -1.03
N VAL A 22 -6.70 -2.97 -1.79
CA VAL A 22 -5.26 -2.70 -1.89
C VAL A 22 -4.98 -2.10 -3.27
N MET A 23 -4.37 -0.92 -3.28
CA MET A 23 -3.91 -0.24 -4.48
C MET A 23 -2.44 -0.59 -4.73
N LEU A 24 -2.11 -0.99 -5.94
CA LEU A 24 -0.74 -1.23 -6.39
C LEU A 24 -0.29 -0.10 -7.31
N ALA A 25 0.85 0.52 -7.01
CA ALA A 25 1.51 1.45 -7.93
C ALA A 25 2.89 0.90 -8.30
N LEU A 26 3.15 0.86 -9.61
CA LEU A 26 4.37 0.32 -10.20
C LEU A 26 5.09 1.41 -10.99
N TYR A 27 6.41 1.42 -10.88
CA TYR A 27 7.27 2.26 -11.69
C TYR A 27 8.59 1.53 -11.96
N ALA A 28 8.84 1.18 -13.23
CA ALA A 28 9.99 0.35 -13.61
C ALA A 28 10.08 -0.93 -12.77
N ASP A 29 11.17 -1.14 -12.02
CA ASP A 29 11.36 -2.25 -11.08
C ASP A 29 10.81 -1.99 -9.68
N ASP A 30 10.40 -0.76 -9.37
CA ASP A 30 9.83 -0.38 -8.08
C ASP A 30 8.33 -0.70 -8.01
N SER A 31 7.92 -1.27 -6.88
CA SER A 31 6.52 -1.59 -6.59
C SER A 31 6.11 -1.10 -5.20
N THR A 32 4.89 -0.59 -5.10
CA THR A 32 4.32 -0.08 -3.84
C THR A 32 2.90 -0.58 -3.65
N TYR A 33 2.64 -1.20 -2.50
CA TYR A 33 1.32 -1.66 -2.09
C TYR A 33 0.74 -0.69 -1.06
N PHE A 34 -0.47 -0.22 -1.28
CA PHE A 34 -1.17 0.73 -0.42
C PHE A 34 -2.53 0.19 -0.03
N ALA A 35 -2.81 0.11 1.28
CA ALA A 35 -4.15 -0.20 1.78
C ALA A 35 -4.58 0.88 2.76
N SER A 36 -5.84 1.28 2.69
CA SER A 36 -6.45 2.24 3.61
C SER A 36 -7.58 1.58 4.39
N SER A 37 -7.64 1.85 5.69
CA SER A 37 -8.77 1.45 6.54
C SER A 37 -8.85 2.37 7.76
N ARG A 38 -10.04 2.47 8.35
CA ARG A 38 -10.24 3.16 9.64
C ARG A 38 -9.42 2.51 10.76
N ARG A 39 -9.15 1.21 10.66
CA ARG A 39 -8.31 0.50 11.62
C ARG A 39 -7.06 -0.02 10.92
N ALA A 40 -5.90 0.30 11.48
CA ALA A 40 -4.60 -0.09 10.94
C ALA A 40 -4.42 -1.61 10.85
N ASP A 41 -5.01 -2.38 11.78
CA ASP A 41 -4.95 -3.83 11.80
C ASP A 41 -5.65 -4.47 10.59
N LEU A 42 -6.76 -3.89 10.15
CA LEU A 42 -7.48 -4.35 8.95
C LEU A 42 -6.70 -4.04 7.68
N ALA A 43 -6.11 -2.84 7.58
CA ALA A 43 -5.25 -2.49 6.44
C ALA A 43 -4.01 -3.38 6.36
N ALA A 44 -3.36 -3.64 7.50
CA ALA A 44 -2.19 -4.53 7.56
C ALA A 44 -2.56 -5.96 7.16
N LYS A 45 -3.70 -6.50 7.62
CA LYS A 45 -4.17 -7.83 7.22
C LYS A 45 -4.42 -7.95 5.72
N ARG A 46 -4.93 -6.89 5.08
CA ARG A 46 -5.14 -6.86 3.62
C ARG A 46 -3.83 -6.92 2.86
N ILE A 47 -2.86 -6.07 3.23
CA ILE A 47 -1.52 -6.09 2.62
C ILE A 47 -0.84 -7.45 2.86
N GLN A 48 -0.96 -8.01 4.06
CA GLN A 48 -0.35 -9.30 4.39
C GLN A 48 -0.86 -10.42 3.48
N ARG A 49 -2.16 -10.50 3.20
CA ARG A 49 -2.72 -11.51 2.28
C ARG A 49 -2.12 -11.44 0.88
N VAL A 50 -1.90 -10.22 0.37
CA VAL A 50 -1.27 -10.00 -0.93
C VAL A 50 0.20 -10.42 -0.88
N LEU A 51 0.91 -10.08 0.20
CA LEU A 51 2.28 -10.50 0.41
C LEU A 51 2.43 -12.02 0.60
N ASP A 52 1.42 -12.71 1.14
CA ASP A 52 1.45 -14.16 1.32
C ASP A 52 1.35 -14.90 -0.03
N GLN A 53 0.69 -14.31 -1.03
CA GLN A 53 0.59 -14.85 -2.41
C GLN A 53 1.78 -14.45 -3.29
N LEU A 54 2.51 -13.40 -2.91
CA LEU A 54 3.61 -12.84 -3.70
C LEU A 54 4.75 -13.85 -3.98
N PRO A 55 5.19 -14.72 -3.04
CA PRO A 55 6.28 -15.66 -3.30
C PRO A 55 6.01 -16.63 -4.45
N GLU A 56 4.77 -17.15 -4.55
CA GLU A 56 4.39 -18.06 -5.64
C GLU A 56 4.44 -17.35 -7.00
N TRP A 57 3.95 -16.11 -7.05
CA TRP A 57 4.01 -15.29 -8.26
C TRP A 57 5.45 -14.96 -8.66
N LEU A 58 6.29 -14.58 -7.70
CA LEU A 58 7.70 -14.28 -7.92
C LEU A 58 8.47 -15.50 -8.44
N ASP A 59 8.22 -16.68 -7.87
CA ASP A 59 8.86 -17.92 -8.32
C ASP A 59 8.49 -18.26 -9.76
N LYS A 60 7.20 -18.15 -10.11
CA LYS A 60 6.70 -18.35 -11.48
C LYS A 60 7.41 -17.46 -12.50
N TRP A 61 7.65 -16.20 -12.16
CA TRP A 61 8.31 -15.23 -13.04
C TRP A 61 9.83 -15.12 -12.84
N ARG A 62 10.40 -15.97 -11.97
CA ARG A 62 11.83 -15.96 -11.60
C ARG A 62 12.33 -14.59 -11.15
N MET A 63 11.50 -13.86 -10.42
CA MET A 63 11.81 -12.56 -9.85
C MET A 63 12.23 -12.70 -8.39
N ALA A 64 13.15 -11.85 -7.94
CA ALA A 64 13.57 -11.79 -6.55
C ALA A 64 13.29 -10.41 -5.97
N VAL A 65 12.64 -10.37 -4.80
CA VAL A 65 12.43 -9.12 -4.05
C VAL A 65 13.65 -8.82 -3.21
N ASN A 66 14.12 -7.58 -3.26
CA ASN A 66 15.21 -7.12 -2.42
C ASN A 66 14.69 -6.68 -1.04
N VAL A 67 14.71 -7.59 -0.07
CA VAL A 67 14.23 -7.35 1.30
C VAL A 67 14.94 -6.18 1.98
N SER A 68 16.21 -5.91 1.65
CA SER A 68 16.97 -4.79 2.23
C SER A 68 16.48 -3.41 1.77
N LYS A 69 15.80 -3.34 0.61
CA LYS A 69 15.21 -2.11 0.07
C LYS A 69 13.72 -1.99 0.38
N THR A 70 13.05 -3.09 0.67
CA THR A 70 11.62 -3.10 0.99
C THR A 70 11.36 -2.57 2.39
N ALA A 71 10.51 -1.55 2.50
CA ALA A 71 10.08 -1.00 3.78
C ALA A 71 8.54 -0.92 3.84
N ALA A 72 7.99 -1.24 5.01
CA ALA A 72 6.56 -1.06 5.29
C ALA A 72 6.36 0.21 6.12
N LEU A 73 5.49 1.10 5.65
CA LEU A 73 5.18 2.36 6.33
C LEU A 73 3.70 2.39 6.68
N LEU A 74 3.39 2.60 7.97
CA LEU A 74 2.03 2.81 8.45
C LEU A 74 1.84 4.30 8.74
N THR A 75 0.88 4.94 8.07
CA THR A 75 0.50 6.34 8.31
C THR A 75 -0.89 6.41 8.93
N GLY A 76 -1.04 7.19 10.00
CA GLY A 76 -2.32 7.42 10.67
C GLY A 76 -2.43 8.86 11.15
N ALA A 77 -3.60 9.48 11.00
CA ALA A 77 -3.86 10.79 11.58
C ALA A 77 -4.09 10.64 13.09
N LYS A 78 -3.26 11.28 13.91
CA LYS A 78 -3.58 11.52 15.32
C LYS A 78 -4.36 12.83 15.38
N GLU A 79 -5.68 12.75 15.55
CA GLU A 79 -6.45 13.95 15.87
C GLU A 79 -6.22 14.30 17.34
N THR A 80 -5.28 15.22 17.61
CA THR A 80 -5.23 15.89 18.91
C THR A 80 -6.38 16.91 18.93
N CYS A 81 -7.52 16.55 19.53
CA CYS A 81 -8.58 17.53 19.80
C CYS A 81 -8.10 18.52 20.88
N PRO A 82 -8.03 19.84 20.61
CA PRO A 82 -7.94 20.82 21.68
C PRO A 82 -9.25 20.81 22.50
N ILE A 83 -9.11 20.91 23.82
CA ILE A 83 -10.08 20.47 24.86
C ILE A 83 -11.39 21.29 24.88
N ASN A 84 -11.54 22.34 24.08
CA ASN A 84 -12.60 23.34 24.28
C ASN A 84 -13.33 23.66 22.96
N CYS A 85 -14.31 22.86 22.58
CA CYS A 85 -15.36 23.27 21.65
C CYS A 85 -16.70 22.73 22.17
N ALA A 86 -17.32 23.46 23.09
CA ALA A 86 -18.73 23.35 23.48
C ALA A 86 -19.40 24.71 23.21
#